data_AF-A0A9D6THW1-F1
#
_entry.id   AF-A0A9D6THW1-F1
#
_cell.length_a   1.000
_cell.length_b   1.000
_cell.length_c   1.000
_cell.angle_alpha   90.00
_cell.angle_beta   90.00
_cell.angle_gamma   90.00
#
_symmetry.space_group_name_H-M   'P 1'
#
loop_
_entity.id
_entity.type
_entity.pdbx_description
1 polymer ?
#
loop_
_entity_poly.entity_id
_entity_poly.type
_entity_poly.pdbx_seq_one_letter_code
_entity_poly.pdbx_strand_id
1 'polypeptide(L)'
;EIPEKKTGSLGHDAILEQRDGPAGLIRARSRWESAGGKIICTDETSVRIHRTAAGTFLDFEIAVKASHGAITLGDTEEGAMAVRVNEAIRVTHGKNKDKRPGAGHIVNASGDRDISAWGKRAPWCDYSGPLPGGRVIGVAIFDHPKNPSHPTWWHVRDYGLFAANPFGKHDFEKLKDQPNAGDVKVPAGGELVLRYRILFHRGDEKTARIAEHYRDYVAEK
;
A
#
# COMPACT_ATOMS: atom_id res chain seq x y z
N GLU A 1 15.31 5.75 14.30
CA GLU A 1 15.03 6.94 15.12
C GLU A 1 13.58 6.95 15.52
N ILE A 2 13.31 7.24 16.79
CA ILE A 2 11.99 7.64 17.28
C ILE A 2 11.80 9.06 16.76
N PRO A 3 10.71 9.38 16.04
CA PRO A 3 10.67 10.61 15.27
C PRO A 3 10.68 11.83 16.18
N GLU A 4 11.35 12.88 15.68
CA GLU A 4 11.47 14.20 16.27
C GLU A 4 10.12 14.72 16.81
N LYS A 5 10.19 15.65 17.78
CA LYS A 5 9.08 16.34 18.48
C LYS A 5 8.01 17.04 17.58
N LYS A 6 7.99 16.76 16.27
CA LYS A 6 7.13 17.38 15.25
C LYS A 6 6.27 16.39 14.44
N THR A 7 6.30 15.09 14.73
CA THR A 7 5.46 14.10 14.02
C THR A 7 4.18 13.79 14.78
N GLY A 8 3.11 13.46 14.06
CA GLY A 8 1.84 13.00 14.62
C GLY A 8 1.86 11.52 14.98
N SER A 9 0.76 11.05 15.59
CA SER A 9 0.55 9.64 15.97
C SER A 9 -0.81 9.13 15.51
N LEU A 10 -0.90 7.81 15.36
CA LEU A 10 -2.16 7.09 15.25
C LEU A 10 -2.46 6.41 16.59
N GLY A 11 -3.55 6.85 17.24
CA GLY A 11 -4.04 6.24 18.46
C GLY A 11 -5.22 5.32 18.17
N HIS A 12 -5.15 4.06 18.59
CA HIS A 12 -6.32 3.18 18.57
C HIS A 12 -7.44 3.80 19.42
N ASP A 13 -8.68 3.73 18.91
CA ASP A 13 -9.86 4.25 19.59
C ASP A 13 -10.82 3.13 19.99
N ALA A 14 -11.26 2.33 19.02
CA ALA A 14 -12.21 1.26 19.28
C ALA A 14 -12.13 0.15 18.22
N ILE A 15 -12.51 -1.07 18.61
CA ILE A 15 -12.90 -2.10 17.65
C ILE A 15 -14.40 -1.95 17.42
N LEU A 16 -14.80 -1.69 16.17
CA LEU A 16 -16.18 -1.44 15.78
C LEU A 16 -16.92 -2.71 15.36
N GLU A 17 -16.20 -3.66 14.78
CA GLU A 17 -16.75 -4.93 14.31
C GLU A 17 -15.68 -6.02 14.33
N GLN A 18 -16.08 -7.22 14.73
CA GLN A 18 -15.30 -8.44 14.61
C GLN A 18 -16.21 -9.54 14.09
N ARG A 19 -15.75 -10.28 13.08
CA ARG A 19 -16.44 -11.47 12.59
C ARG A 19 -15.43 -12.59 12.36
N ASP A 20 -15.77 -13.76 12.85
CA ASP A 20 -15.03 -15.00 12.62
C ASP A 20 -15.78 -15.90 11.64
N GLY A 21 -15.06 -16.82 11.00
CA GLY A 21 -15.63 -17.76 10.03
C GLY A 21 -14.63 -18.10 8.91
N PRO A 22 -15.13 -18.58 7.76
CA PRO A 22 -14.28 -18.85 6.59
C PRO A 22 -13.49 -17.63 6.10
N ALA A 23 -14.00 -16.42 6.37
CA ALA A 23 -13.29 -15.16 6.25
C ALA A 23 -13.42 -14.40 7.57
N GLY A 24 -12.30 -13.94 8.11
CA GLY A 24 -12.29 -13.05 9.27
C GLY A 24 -12.49 -11.60 8.84
N LEU A 25 -13.12 -10.78 9.68
CA LEU A 25 -13.17 -9.33 9.54
C LEU A 25 -12.84 -8.69 10.88
N ILE A 26 -11.98 -7.68 10.85
CA ILE A 26 -11.89 -6.68 11.90
C ILE A 26 -12.11 -5.30 11.30
N ARG A 27 -12.95 -4.48 11.94
CA ARG A 27 -13.07 -3.06 11.65
C ARG A 27 -12.73 -2.28 12.91
N ALA A 28 -11.74 -1.40 12.82
CA ALA A 28 -11.28 -0.61 13.94
C ALA A 28 -11.29 0.88 13.59
N ARG A 29 -11.44 1.72 14.62
CA ARG A 29 -11.32 3.16 14.52
C ARG A 29 -10.01 3.62 15.15
N SER A 30 -9.36 4.58 14.50
CA SER A 30 -8.18 5.25 15.02
C SER A 30 -8.34 6.77 14.98
N ARG A 31 -7.62 7.47 15.85
CA ARG A 31 -7.50 8.93 15.86
C ARG A 31 -6.13 9.31 15.31
N TRP A 32 -6.12 10.30 14.42
CA TRP A 32 -4.89 10.89 13.90
C TRP A 32 -4.61 12.13 14.71
N GLU A 33 -3.51 12.13 15.45
CA GLU A 33 -3.16 13.17 16.41
C GLU A 33 -1.95 13.94 15.89
N SER A 34 -1.97 15.26 16.00
CA SER A 34 -0.81 16.10 15.73
C SER A 34 0.28 15.85 16.77
N ALA A 35 1.49 16.37 16.53
CA ALA A 35 2.57 16.33 17.51
C ALA A 35 2.21 16.96 18.88
N GLY A 36 1.21 17.87 18.89
CA GLY A 36 0.68 18.48 20.11
C GLY A 36 -0.49 17.72 20.75
N GLY A 37 -0.80 16.50 20.29
CA GLY A 37 -1.90 15.68 20.81
C GLY A 37 -3.30 16.12 20.38
N LYS A 38 -3.43 17.11 19.48
CA LYS A 38 -4.72 17.52 18.93
C LYS A 38 -5.17 16.52 17.88
N ILE A 39 -6.38 15.99 18.00
CA ILE A 39 -6.98 15.15 16.96
C ILE A 39 -7.23 15.99 15.69
N ILE A 40 -6.71 15.52 14.56
CA ILE A 40 -6.83 16.11 13.23
C ILE A 40 -8.00 15.48 12.47
N CYS A 41 -8.09 14.15 12.55
CA CYS A 41 -9.14 13.35 11.93
C CYS A 41 -9.20 11.98 12.61
N THR A 42 -10.10 11.14 12.11
CA THR A 42 -10.26 9.74 12.50
C THR A 42 -10.29 8.88 11.25
N ASP A 43 -9.86 7.63 11.33
CA ASP A 43 -10.14 6.64 10.29
C ASP A 43 -11.00 5.49 10.82
N GLU A 44 -11.75 4.85 9.94
CA GLU A 44 -12.22 3.48 10.14
C GLU A 44 -11.54 2.57 9.13
N THR A 45 -10.79 1.59 9.62
CA THR A 45 -10.07 0.62 8.80
C THR A 45 -10.71 -0.76 8.98
N SER A 46 -11.20 -1.31 7.87
CA SER A 46 -11.67 -2.68 7.76
C SER A 46 -10.59 -3.54 7.13
N VAL A 47 -10.27 -4.67 7.78
CA VAL A 47 -9.39 -5.70 7.23
C VAL A 47 -10.15 -7.02 7.18
N ARG A 48 -10.48 -7.47 5.98
CA ARG A 48 -11.03 -8.80 5.75
C ARG A 48 -9.91 -9.76 5.38
N ILE A 49 -9.81 -10.86 6.09
CA ILE A 49 -8.76 -11.88 5.89
C ILE A 49 -9.43 -13.17 5.42
N HIS A 50 -8.99 -13.71 4.30
CA HIS A 50 -9.46 -15.00 3.82
C HIS A 50 -8.34 -15.77 3.11
N ARG A 51 -8.47 -17.11 3.07
CA ARG A 51 -7.49 -17.98 2.43
C ARG A 51 -8.18 -18.86 1.39
N THR A 52 -7.53 -19.01 0.25
CA THR A 52 -7.91 -19.95 -0.82
C THR A 52 -6.71 -20.82 -1.18
N ALA A 53 -6.85 -21.67 -2.20
CA ALA A 53 -5.71 -22.42 -2.74
C ALA A 53 -4.64 -21.52 -3.38
N ALA A 54 -5.01 -20.31 -3.83
CA ALA A 54 -4.09 -19.35 -4.45
C ALA A 54 -3.20 -18.65 -3.43
N GLY A 55 -3.68 -18.46 -2.20
CA GLY A 55 -2.94 -17.71 -1.18
C GLY A 55 -3.80 -17.18 -0.05
N THR A 56 -3.22 -16.24 0.69
CA THR A 56 -3.91 -15.48 1.73
C THR A 56 -4.16 -14.07 1.23
N PHE A 57 -5.40 -13.62 1.35
CA PHE A 57 -5.88 -12.32 0.91
C PHE A 57 -6.21 -11.45 2.11
N LEU A 58 -5.75 -10.21 2.08
CA LEU A 58 -6.12 -9.15 3.01
C LEU A 58 -6.77 -8.03 2.22
N ASP A 59 -8.06 -7.80 2.44
CA ASP A 59 -8.80 -6.70 1.82
C ASP A 59 -8.91 -5.56 2.82
N PHE A 60 -8.33 -4.43 2.44
CA PHE A 60 -8.35 -3.19 3.20
C PHE A 60 -9.40 -2.25 2.61
N GLU A 61 -10.29 -1.74 3.46
CA GLU A 61 -11.04 -0.52 3.21
C GLU A 61 -10.75 0.47 4.34
N ILE A 62 -10.19 1.62 3.99
CA ILE A 62 -9.73 2.64 4.93
C ILE A 62 -10.52 3.92 4.64
N ALA A 63 -11.44 4.27 5.52
CA ALA A 63 -12.24 5.49 5.44
C ALA A 63 -11.62 6.56 6.36
N VAL A 64 -10.82 7.47 5.80
CA VAL A 64 -10.27 8.62 6.52
C VAL A 64 -11.34 9.72 6.56
N LYS A 65 -11.81 10.05 7.76
CA LYS A 65 -12.93 10.97 7.99
C LYS A 65 -12.43 12.29 8.52
N ALA A 66 -12.78 13.38 7.85
CA ALA A 66 -12.49 14.76 8.25
C ALA A 66 -13.36 15.21 9.46
N SER A 67 -13.24 14.47 10.56
CA SER A 67 -14.12 14.56 11.73
C SER A 67 -13.83 15.76 12.64
N HIS A 68 -12.65 16.39 12.49
CA HIS A 68 -12.22 17.53 13.31
C HIS A 68 -11.88 18.77 12.47
N GLY A 69 -12.55 18.91 11.32
CA GLY A 69 -12.33 19.96 10.34
C GLY A 69 -11.87 19.41 9.00
N ALA A 70 -11.75 20.27 7.99
CA ALA A 70 -11.23 19.88 6.69
C ALA A 70 -9.78 19.41 6.82
N ILE A 71 -9.41 18.38 6.04
CA ILE A 71 -8.06 17.82 6.00
C ILE A 71 -7.52 17.83 4.58
N THR A 72 -6.19 17.90 4.47
CA THR A 72 -5.46 17.69 3.22
C THR A 72 -4.48 16.56 3.46
N LEU A 73 -4.60 15.49 2.66
CA LEU A 73 -3.52 14.53 2.49
C LEU A 73 -2.61 15.12 1.42
N GLY A 74 -1.46 15.64 1.85
CA GLY A 74 -0.55 16.41 0.99
C GLY A 74 0.20 15.53 0.01
N ASP A 75 0.68 16.14 -1.07
CA ASP A 75 1.51 15.45 -2.06
C ASP A 75 2.82 14.94 -1.45
N THR A 76 3.10 13.65 -1.62
CA THR A 76 4.36 13.03 -1.20
C THR A 76 4.57 11.67 -1.85
N GLU A 77 5.83 11.33 -2.18
CA GLU A 77 6.20 9.96 -2.54
C GLU A 77 6.11 8.97 -1.37
N GLU A 78 6.09 9.45 -0.13
CA GLU A 78 6.05 8.65 1.10
C GLU A 78 4.60 8.30 1.50
N GLY A 79 4.00 7.33 0.79
CA GLY A 79 2.65 6.83 1.05
C GLY A 79 2.30 5.62 0.15
N ALA A 80 1.10 5.04 0.18
CA ALA A 80 0.18 4.99 1.31
C ALA A 80 0.10 3.55 1.85
N MET A 81 -0.45 2.61 1.05
CA MET A 81 -0.43 1.19 1.41
C MET A 81 0.89 0.57 0.99
N ALA A 82 1.71 0.16 1.98
CA ALA A 82 3.06 -0.31 1.77
C ALA A 82 3.30 -1.68 2.41
N VAL A 83 4.10 -2.51 1.75
CA VAL A 83 4.64 -3.74 2.33
C VAL A 83 6.16 -3.68 2.30
N ARG A 84 6.79 -4.14 3.38
CA ARG A 84 8.20 -4.52 3.38
C ARG A 84 8.33 -6.02 3.27
N VAL A 85 9.11 -6.47 2.29
CA VAL A 85 9.30 -7.90 2.05
C VAL A 85 10.43 -8.48 2.89
N ASN A 86 10.37 -9.80 3.09
CA ASN A 86 11.42 -10.59 3.70
C ASN A 86 12.76 -10.34 2.99
N GLU A 87 13.85 -10.24 3.75
CA GLU A 87 15.19 -10.01 3.20
C GLU A 87 15.59 -11.01 2.12
N ALA A 88 15.20 -12.28 2.26
CA ALA A 88 15.55 -13.33 1.30
C ALA A 88 15.00 -13.10 -0.11
N ILE A 89 13.91 -12.34 -0.25
CA ILE A 89 13.25 -12.09 -1.54
C ILE A 89 13.43 -10.64 -2.01
N ARG A 90 14.46 -9.93 -1.55
CA ARG A 90 14.77 -8.58 -2.05
C ARG A 90 15.50 -8.65 -3.39
N VAL A 91 15.32 -7.62 -4.21
CA VAL A 91 16.08 -7.38 -5.46
C VAL A 91 17.54 -7.09 -5.15
N THR A 92 17.83 -6.40 -4.03
CA THR A 92 19.20 -6.11 -3.58
C THR A 92 19.37 -6.23 -2.08
N HIS A 93 20.60 -6.52 -1.66
CA HIS A 93 21.04 -6.49 -0.26
C HIS A 93 22.10 -5.41 -0.06
N GLY A 94 22.32 -5.02 1.21
CA GLY A 94 23.30 -3.98 1.55
C GLY A 94 22.85 -2.58 1.12
N LYS A 95 23.73 -1.60 1.33
CA LYS A 95 23.52 -0.20 0.95
C LYS A 95 24.82 0.39 0.41
N ASN A 96 24.73 1.45 -0.39
CA ASN A 96 25.88 2.19 -0.90
C ASN A 96 26.92 1.25 -1.55
N LYS A 97 28.18 1.31 -1.11
CA LYS A 97 29.29 0.47 -1.59
C LYS A 97 29.11 -1.03 -1.33
N ASP A 98 28.26 -1.41 -0.38
CA ASP A 98 28.00 -2.82 -0.02
C ASP A 98 26.78 -3.39 -0.74
N LYS A 99 26.17 -2.61 -1.65
CA LYS A 99 25.00 -3.01 -2.42
C LYS A 99 25.37 -4.16 -3.34
N ARG A 100 24.63 -5.26 -3.21
CA ARG A 100 24.82 -6.48 -4.01
C ARG A 100 23.47 -7.01 -4.51
N PRO A 101 23.44 -7.74 -5.64
CA PRO A 101 22.21 -8.36 -6.14
C PRO A 101 21.62 -9.33 -5.11
N GLY A 102 20.29 -9.31 -4.99
CA GLY A 102 19.49 -10.36 -4.41
C GLY A 102 18.84 -11.19 -5.51
N ALA A 103 17.89 -12.05 -5.12
CA ALA A 103 17.21 -12.96 -6.05
C ALA A 103 15.72 -12.64 -6.25
N GLY A 104 15.21 -11.61 -5.57
CA GLY A 104 13.84 -11.15 -5.75
C GLY A 104 13.66 -10.26 -6.96
N HIS A 105 12.41 -10.12 -7.37
CA HIS A 105 11.99 -9.24 -8.45
C HIS A 105 10.72 -8.49 -8.12
N ILE A 106 10.60 -7.31 -8.69
CA ILE A 106 9.36 -6.51 -8.69
C ILE A 106 8.83 -6.47 -10.11
N VAL A 107 7.52 -6.69 -10.31
CA VAL A 107 6.88 -6.55 -11.62
C VAL A 107 5.53 -5.85 -11.44
N ASN A 108 5.27 -4.83 -12.24
CA ASN A 108 3.95 -4.20 -12.29
C ASN A 108 3.11 -4.70 -13.47
N ALA A 109 1.84 -4.33 -13.50
CA ALA A 109 0.91 -4.74 -14.56
C ALA A 109 1.31 -4.35 -15.99
N SER A 110 2.16 -3.33 -16.14
CA SER A 110 2.67 -2.86 -17.43
C SER A 110 3.93 -3.63 -17.87
N GLY A 111 4.46 -4.50 -17.01
CA GLY A 111 5.70 -5.24 -17.25
C GLY A 111 6.97 -4.48 -16.87
N ASP A 112 6.87 -3.30 -16.23
CA ASP A 112 8.05 -2.64 -15.66
C ASP A 112 8.63 -3.53 -14.55
N ARG A 113 9.96 -3.67 -14.54
CA ARG A 113 10.66 -4.62 -13.68
C ARG A 113 11.64 -3.95 -12.72
N ASP A 114 11.68 -4.41 -11.48
CA ASP A 114 12.55 -3.93 -10.42
C ASP A 114 12.45 -2.40 -10.24
N ILE A 115 13.58 -1.69 -10.21
CA ILE A 115 13.59 -0.24 -9.98
C ILE A 115 12.91 0.56 -11.10
N SER A 116 12.74 -0.03 -12.30
CA SER A 116 12.07 0.66 -13.41
C SER A 116 10.57 0.86 -13.16
N ALA A 117 9.97 0.10 -12.23
CA ALA A 117 8.59 0.29 -11.80
C ALA A 117 8.40 1.50 -10.87
N TRP A 118 9.49 2.14 -10.40
CA TRP A 118 9.37 3.30 -9.51
C TRP A 118 8.71 4.48 -10.22
N GLY A 119 7.70 5.05 -9.58
CA GLY A 119 6.93 6.18 -10.12
C GLY A 119 6.12 5.81 -11.36
N LYS A 120 5.96 4.53 -11.68
CA LYS A 120 5.09 4.07 -12.76
C LYS A 120 3.69 3.86 -12.24
N ARG A 121 2.70 4.18 -13.07
CA ARG A 121 1.29 3.92 -12.78
C ARG A 121 0.92 2.52 -13.24
N ALA A 122 0.35 1.71 -12.35
CA ALA A 122 -0.15 0.38 -12.70
C ALA A 122 -1.24 -0.09 -11.71
N PRO A 123 -2.24 -0.87 -12.15
CA PRO A 123 -3.32 -1.37 -11.29
C PRO A 123 -2.86 -2.36 -10.19
N TRP A 124 -1.73 -3.03 -10.40
CA TRP A 124 -1.14 -3.94 -9.43
C TRP A 124 0.38 -3.98 -9.59
N CYS A 125 1.05 -4.38 -8.51
CA CYS A 125 2.48 -4.65 -8.47
C CYS A 125 2.73 -5.88 -7.60
N ASP A 126 3.60 -6.76 -8.08
CA ASP A 126 4.05 -7.97 -7.40
C ASP A 126 5.52 -7.84 -6.98
N TYR A 127 5.84 -8.40 -5.82
CA TYR A 127 7.20 -8.61 -5.36
C TYR A 127 7.37 -10.08 -4.96
N SER A 128 8.15 -10.82 -5.75
CA SER A 128 8.36 -12.26 -5.56
C SER A 128 9.83 -12.66 -5.65
N GLY A 129 10.18 -13.80 -5.05
CA GLY A 129 11.54 -14.31 -5.06
C GLY A 129 11.70 -15.66 -4.36
N PRO A 130 12.83 -16.34 -4.55
CA PRO A 130 13.11 -17.61 -3.93
C PRO A 130 13.51 -17.46 -2.46
N LEU A 131 12.95 -18.30 -1.59
CA LEU A 131 13.47 -18.53 -0.25
C LEU A 131 14.68 -19.48 -0.28
N PRO A 132 15.47 -19.56 0.82
CA PRO A 132 16.39 -20.67 1.02
C PRO A 132 15.66 -22.02 0.80
N GLY A 133 16.24 -22.88 -0.03
CA GLY A 133 15.62 -24.14 -0.46
C GLY A 133 14.79 -24.05 -1.76
N GLY A 134 14.76 -22.88 -2.42
CA GLY A 134 14.29 -22.73 -3.81
C GLY A 134 12.78 -22.48 -3.97
N ARG A 135 11.99 -22.50 -2.88
CA ARG A 135 10.56 -22.18 -2.95
C ARG A 135 10.36 -20.70 -3.25
N VAL A 136 9.67 -20.38 -4.34
CA VAL A 136 9.30 -19.00 -4.70
C VAL A 136 8.02 -18.61 -3.97
N ILE A 137 8.05 -17.42 -3.35
CA ILE A 137 6.90 -16.77 -2.73
C ILE A 137 6.81 -15.34 -3.23
N GLY A 138 5.63 -14.74 -3.11
CA GLY A 138 5.44 -13.34 -3.43
C GLY A 138 4.34 -12.68 -2.63
N VAL A 139 4.31 -11.37 -2.76
CA VAL A 139 3.26 -10.50 -2.26
C VAL A 139 2.91 -9.50 -3.35
N ALA A 140 1.63 -9.47 -3.70
CA ALA A 140 1.09 -8.50 -4.64
C ALA A 140 0.14 -7.54 -3.92
N ILE A 141 0.17 -6.27 -4.33
CA ILE A 141 -0.77 -5.23 -3.88
C ILE A 141 -1.62 -4.80 -5.08
N PHE A 142 -2.93 -4.73 -4.89
CA PHE A 142 -3.91 -4.32 -5.89
C PHE A 142 -4.51 -2.97 -5.55
N ASP A 143 -4.47 -2.05 -6.50
CA ASP A 143 -5.10 -0.73 -6.42
C ASP A 143 -6.51 -0.78 -7.00
N HIS A 144 -7.50 -0.34 -6.22
CA HIS A 144 -8.90 -0.40 -6.63
C HIS A 144 -9.29 0.78 -7.55
N PRO A 145 -10.11 0.58 -8.60
CA PRO A 145 -10.57 1.65 -9.50
C PRO A 145 -11.30 2.84 -8.85
N LYS A 146 -11.79 2.66 -7.62
CA LYS A 146 -12.46 3.70 -6.82
C LYS A 146 -11.47 4.55 -6.01
N ASN A 147 -10.18 4.20 -5.98
CA ASN A 147 -9.17 5.01 -5.31
C ASN A 147 -8.89 6.28 -6.11
N PRO A 148 -8.50 7.38 -5.45
CA PRO A 148 -7.98 8.55 -6.15
C PRO A 148 -6.78 8.16 -7.02
N SER A 149 -6.65 8.84 -8.16
CA SER A 149 -5.52 8.68 -9.06
C SER A 149 -5.33 7.27 -9.63
N HIS A 150 -6.36 6.41 -9.63
CA HIS A 150 -6.27 5.07 -10.22
C HIS A 150 -5.95 5.08 -11.73
N PRO A 151 -5.09 4.17 -12.23
CA PRO A 151 -4.16 3.34 -11.47
C PRO A 151 -3.10 4.19 -10.76
N THR A 152 -2.84 3.89 -9.50
CA THR A 152 -1.93 4.65 -8.66
C THR A 152 -0.45 4.50 -9.04
N TRP A 153 0.41 5.37 -8.50
CA TRP A 153 1.86 5.27 -8.67
C TRP A 153 2.48 4.26 -7.69
N TRP A 154 3.56 3.61 -8.12
CA TRP A 154 4.30 2.65 -7.30
C TRP A 154 5.60 3.24 -6.73
N HIS A 155 5.66 3.36 -5.41
CA HIS A 155 6.90 3.67 -4.68
C HIS A 155 7.68 2.38 -4.40
N VAL A 156 8.35 1.84 -5.42
CA VAL A 156 9.18 0.64 -5.24
C VAL A 156 10.62 1.01 -4.88
N ARG A 157 11.25 0.15 -4.09
CA ARG A 157 12.67 0.17 -3.76
C ARG A 157 13.22 -1.25 -3.77
N ASP A 158 14.36 -1.40 -4.42
CA ASP A 158 15.08 -2.67 -4.57
C ASP A 158 15.55 -3.29 -3.24
N TYR A 159 15.58 -2.52 -2.15
CA TYR A 159 15.83 -3.02 -0.79
C TYR A 159 14.56 -3.51 -0.06
N GLY A 160 13.46 -3.74 -0.77
CA GLY A 160 12.31 -4.48 -0.27
C GLY A 160 11.16 -3.63 0.25
N LEU A 161 10.99 -2.40 -0.22
CA LEU A 161 9.79 -1.59 -0.02
C LEU A 161 9.03 -1.51 -1.34
N PHE A 162 7.71 -1.63 -1.30
CA PHE A 162 6.84 -1.22 -2.40
C PHE A 162 5.50 -0.75 -1.87
N ALA A 163 5.01 0.37 -2.39
CA ALA A 163 3.78 0.99 -1.92
C ALA A 163 2.92 1.51 -3.08
N ALA A 164 1.61 1.36 -2.92
CA ALA A 164 0.58 1.93 -3.77
C ALA A 164 0.28 3.34 -3.25
N ASN A 165 0.66 4.38 -4.01
CA ASN A 165 0.64 5.76 -3.53
C ASN A 165 -0.19 6.70 -4.42
N PRO A 166 -1.43 7.05 -4.02
CA PRO A 166 -2.27 7.94 -4.80
C PRO A 166 -1.96 9.43 -4.62
N PHE A 167 -1.04 9.78 -3.71
CA PHE A 167 -0.77 11.16 -3.29
C PHE A 167 0.51 11.75 -3.88
N GLY A 168 1.34 11.00 -4.60
CA GLY A 168 2.68 11.49 -5.00
C GLY A 168 2.80 12.12 -6.38
N LYS A 169 1.76 12.74 -6.94
CA LYS A 169 1.79 13.16 -8.37
C LYS A 169 2.95 14.11 -8.66
N HIS A 170 3.13 15.16 -7.86
CA HIS A 170 4.24 16.10 -7.97
C HIS A 170 5.58 15.38 -7.90
N ASP A 171 5.76 14.53 -6.89
CA ASP A 171 7.03 13.85 -6.62
C ASP A 171 7.38 12.84 -7.72
N PHE A 172 6.42 12.01 -8.14
CA PHE A 172 6.64 10.99 -9.17
C PHE A 172 6.79 11.58 -10.58
N GLU A 173 6.02 12.63 -10.91
CA GLU A 173 6.06 13.28 -12.23
C GLU A 173 7.06 14.45 -12.28
N LYS A 174 7.75 14.76 -11.17
CA LYS A 174 8.77 15.82 -11.04
C LYS A 174 8.25 17.20 -11.43
N LEU A 175 7.01 17.52 -11.06
CA LEU A 175 6.30 18.74 -11.46
C LEU A 175 6.71 19.96 -10.62
N LYS A 176 7.94 20.43 -10.76
CA LYS A 176 8.53 21.51 -9.90
C LYS A 176 7.64 22.75 -9.69
N ASP A 177 6.79 23.10 -10.65
CA ASP A 177 5.93 24.28 -10.60
C ASP A 177 4.51 23.99 -10.05
N GLN A 178 4.20 22.75 -9.67
CA GLN A 178 2.91 22.31 -9.16
C GLN A 178 3.08 21.50 -7.86
N PRO A 179 3.53 22.13 -6.75
CA PRO A 179 3.91 21.42 -5.51
C PRO A 179 2.76 20.68 -4.82
N ASN A 180 1.51 20.97 -5.19
CA ASN A 180 0.30 20.41 -4.58
C ASN A 180 -0.49 19.53 -5.59
N ALA A 181 0.15 19.03 -6.65
CA ALA A 181 -0.53 18.37 -7.76
C ALA A 181 -1.27 17.07 -7.36
N GLY A 182 -0.83 16.41 -6.30
CA GLY A 182 -1.39 15.18 -5.73
C GLY A 182 -2.09 15.38 -4.39
N ASP A 183 -2.28 16.63 -3.95
CA ASP A 183 -3.07 16.93 -2.76
C ASP A 183 -4.49 16.36 -2.88
N VAL A 184 -4.92 15.60 -1.88
CA VAL A 184 -6.31 15.17 -1.74
C VAL A 184 -6.94 15.92 -0.57
N LYS A 185 -7.85 16.83 -0.89
CA LYS A 185 -8.59 17.64 0.07
C LYS A 185 -9.91 16.96 0.43
N VAL A 186 -10.16 16.81 1.73
CA VAL A 186 -11.42 16.27 2.25
C VAL A 186 -12.11 17.38 3.07
N PRO A 187 -13.29 17.87 2.63
CA PRO A 187 -14.05 18.89 3.36
C PRO A 187 -14.41 18.42 4.78
N ALA A 188 -14.64 19.36 5.69
CA ALA A 188 -15.11 19.03 7.04
C ALA A 188 -16.39 18.18 6.98
N GLY A 189 -16.41 17.06 7.71
CA GLY A 189 -17.50 16.08 7.69
C GLY A 189 -17.51 15.13 6.48
N GLY A 190 -16.63 15.32 5.51
CA GLY A 190 -16.42 14.39 4.39
C GLY A 190 -15.49 13.23 4.74
N GLU A 191 -15.33 12.30 3.79
CA GLU A 191 -14.42 11.17 3.91
C GLU A 191 -13.69 10.85 2.60
N LEU A 192 -12.49 10.29 2.74
CA LEU A 192 -11.72 9.65 1.68
C LEU A 192 -11.68 8.15 1.96
N VAL A 193 -12.10 7.34 1.00
CA VAL A 193 -12.04 5.87 1.12
C VAL A 193 -10.98 5.30 0.19
N LEU A 194 -10.01 4.61 0.77
CA LEU A 194 -8.96 3.88 0.08
C LEU A 194 -9.20 2.37 0.17
N ARG A 195 -9.01 1.65 -0.93
CA ARG A 195 -9.28 0.22 -1.07
C ARG A 195 -8.11 -0.51 -1.67
N TYR A 196 -7.58 -1.49 -0.95
CA TYR A 196 -6.45 -2.29 -1.41
C TYR A 196 -6.68 -3.75 -1.12
N ARG A 197 -6.20 -4.63 -2.00
CA ARG A 197 -6.08 -6.07 -1.71
C ARG A 197 -4.62 -6.45 -1.71
N ILE A 198 -4.18 -7.14 -0.66
CA ILE A 198 -2.87 -7.76 -0.59
C ILE A 198 -3.05 -9.26 -0.75
N LEU A 199 -2.31 -9.85 -1.69
CA LEU A 199 -2.26 -11.29 -1.90
C LEU A 199 -0.87 -11.81 -1.55
N PHE A 200 -0.78 -12.68 -0.54
CA PHE A 200 0.40 -13.49 -0.28
C PHE A 200 0.27 -14.83 -1.03
N HIS A 201 1.19 -15.11 -1.95
CA HIS A 201 1.09 -16.25 -2.86
C HIS A 201 2.40 -17.05 -2.96
N ARG A 202 2.30 -18.20 -3.64
CA ARG A 202 3.44 -19.00 -4.09
C ARG A 202 3.70 -18.71 -5.56
N GLY A 203 4.96 -18.82 -5.98
CA GLY A 203 5.34 -18.49 -7.35
C GLY A 203 5.51 -16.98 -7.58
N ASP A 204 5.69 -16.64 -8.85
CA ASP A 204 5.83 -15.29 -9.39
C ASP A 204 4.49 -14.75 -9.93
N GLU A 205 4.51 -13.58 -10.56
CA GLU A 205 3.33 -12.88 -11.05
C GLU A 205 2.51 -13.70 -12.06
N LYS A 206 3.21 -14.54 -12.83
CA LYS A 206 2.62 -15.41 -13.86
C LYS A 206 2.06 -16.68 -13.27
N THR A 207 2.88 -17.43 -12.53
CA THR A 207 2.49 -18.71 -11.95
C THR A 207 1.43 -18.57 -10.86
N ALA A 208 1.43 -17.43 -10.15
CA ALA A 208 0.39 -17.06 -9.20
C ALA A 208 -0.82 -16.37 -9.84
N ARG A 209 -0.81 -16.15 -11.17
CA ARG A 209 -1.94 -15.60 -11.94
C ARG A 209 -2.41 -14.25 -11.40
N ILE A 210 -1.47 -13.36 -11.06
CA ILE A 210 -1.76 -12.09 -10.38
C ILE A 210 -2.72 -11.20 -11.18
N ALA A 211 -2.53 -11.13 -12.50
CA ALA A 211 -3.41 -10.37 -13.38
C ALA A 211 -4.87 -10.86 -13.36
N GLU A 212 -5.11 -12.13 -13.06
CA GLU A 212 -6.45 -12.72 -12.98
C GLU A 212 -7.10 -12.43 -11.64
N HIS A 213 -6.36 -12.60 -10.54
CA HIS A 213 -6.83 -12.20 -9.22
C HIS A 213 -7.15 -10.71 -9.12
N TYR A 214 -6.44 -9.86 -9.86
CA TYR A 214 -6.79 -8.46 -9.99
C TYR A 214 -8.15 -8.26 -10.69
N ARG A 215 -8.41 -9.00 -11.78
CA ARG A 215 -9.70 -8.91 -12.50
C ARG A 215 -10.85 -9.36 -11.62
N ASP A 216 -10.66 -10.43 -10.84
CA ASP A 216 -11.65 -10.90 -9.88
C ASP A 216 -11.93 -9.82 -8.83
N TYR A 217 -10.87 -9.24 -8.26
CA TYR A 217 -10.97 -8.19 -7.24
C TYR A 217 -11.80 -6.98 -7.70
N VAL A 218 -11.56 -6.47 -8.91
CA VAL A 218 -12.29 -5.29 -9.40
C VAL A 218 -13.70 -5.61 -9.90
N ALA A 219 -14.05 -6.89 -10.07
CA ALA A 219 -15.38 -7.35 -10.41
C ALA A 219 -16.26 -7.59 -9.17
N GLU A 220 -15.67 -7.67 -7.98
CA GLU A 220 -16.40 -7.73 -6.71
C GLU A 220 -17.17 -6.42 -6.49
N LYS A 221 -18.45 -6.54 -6.09
CA LYS A 221 -19.35 -5.40 -5.90
C LYS A 221 -19.20 -4.75 -4.53
#